data_AF-A0A2D8RLU0-F1
#
_entry.id   AF-A0A2D8RLU0-F1
#
_cell.length_a   1.000
_cell.length_b   1.000
_cell.length_c   1.000
_cell.angle_alpha   90.00
_cell.angle_beta   90.00
_cell.angle_gamma   90.00
#
_symmetry.space_group_name_H-M   'P 1'
#
loop_
_entity.id
_entity.type
_entity.pdbx_description
1 polymer ?
#
loop_
_entity_poly.entity_id
_entity_poly.type
_entity_poly.pdbx_seq_one_letter_code
_entity_poly.pdbx_strand_id
1 'polypeptide(L)'
;MTIFRIISVACIAILPTFPSRAEHDQHFIAHTIDDSIQIGYGLAIGDIDGDGDDDVLLADKRDFVWYENPTWEKHLFWTLETQETSSSMRDNVCIAAKDLDGDGKVEVAVGTNWNPGETASEEKSGGVWFVGSLGRIEPVKLPHDPTTHRMGWARGERNYALVVVPLHGRGNQGGTGKNGSRIFAYDTGKNPYRSDWKRRLVDDSLHKTHNFDIFETTSSRGQSLLLGGAEGFRIATSSGSGWNSAELPGMDRSPGELRVGKLHEDGSPAILAAIEPMHGNNVVYYEQQEAGIWERTVLDNRLHQGHAIAIADLLGTGSMQVVAGWRNRDSKGRVGIRLYTPTAEGRWEISAIDDDNMACEDIKLADLNADGRLDIIASGRSTKNVIIYWNHLVQPTD
;
A
#
# COMPACT_ATOMS: atom_id res chain seq x y z
N MET A 1 28.03 -71.75 16.65
CA MET A 1 27.11 -70.63 16.92
C MET A 1 27.79 -69.38 16.38
N THR A 2 27.52 -69.03 15.12
CA THR A 2 28.20 -67.93 14.42
C THR A 2 27.12 -66.95 13.99
N ILE A 3 27.10 -65.77 14.62
CA ILE A 3 26.10 -64.73 14.38
C ILE A 3 26.55 -63.91 13.16
N PHE A 4 25.78 -63.96 12.08
CA PHE A 4 25.91 -63.04 10.96
C PHE A 4 25.22 -61.72 11.32
N ARG A 5 25.98 -60.62 11.38
CA ARG A 5 25.44 -59.25 11.41
C ARG A 5 25.15 -58.79 9.99
N ILE A 6 23.88 -58.53 9.67
CA ILE A 6 23.47 -57.84 8.45
C ILE A 6 23.67 -56.34 8.68
N ILE A 7 24.55 -55.71 7.89
CA ILE A 7 24.69 -54.25 7.84
C ILE A 7 23.74 -53.77 6.73
N SER A 8 22.61 -53.18 7.11
CA SER A 8 21.75 -52.46 6.17
C SER A 8 22.40 -51.11 5.84
N VAL A 9 22.89 -50.96 4.62
CA VAL A 9 23.32 -49.67 4.08
C VAL A 9 22.07 -48.95 3.59
N ALA A 10 21.61 -47.95 4.33
CA ALA A 10 20.57 -47.04 3.85
C ALA A 10 21.18 -46.14 2.77
N CYS A 11 20.79 -46.36 1.51
CA CYS A 11 21.06 -45.41 0.44
C CYS A 11 20.17 -44.19 0.63
N ILE A 12 20.72 -43.12 1.20
CA ILE A 12 20.10 -41.80 1.19
C ILE A 12 20.27 -41.27 -0.24
N ALA A 13 19.18 -41.25 -0.99
CA ALA A 13 19.12 -40.54 -2.26
C ALA A 13 19.20 -39.03 -1.97
N ILE A 14 20.38 -38.44 -2.18
CA ILE A 14 20.55 -37.00 -2.19
C ILE A 14 19.94 -36.51 -3.50
N LEU A 15 18.70 -36.02 -3.45
CA LEU A 15 18.13 -35.27 -4.56
C LEU A 15 18.86 -33.92 -4.63
N PRO A 16 19.42 -33.52 -5.79
CA PRO A 16 19.99 -32.20 -5.94
C PRO A 16 18.86 -31.17 -5.84
N THR A 17 18.86 -30.37 -4.78
CA THR A 17 18.09 -29.13 -4.73
C THR A 17 18.83 -28.10 -5.59
N PHE A 18 18.38 -27.93 -6.84
CA PHE A 18 18.79 -26.77 -7.61
C PHE A 18 18.21 -25.52 -6.93
N PRO A 19 19.00 -24.47 -6.67
CA PRO A 19 18.40 -23.17 -6.45
C PRO A 19 17.78 -22.76 -7.78
N SER A 20 16.45 -22.80 -7.92
CA SER A 20 15.86 -22.01 -8.99
C SER A 20 16.19 -20.56 -8.65
N ARG A 21 17.02 -19.94 -9.48
CA ARG A 21 16.93 -18.49 -9.63
C ARG A 21 15.45 -18.26 -9.96
N ALA A 22 14.74 -17.44 -9.17
CA ALA A 22 13.43 -16.99 -9.61
C ALA A 22 13.65 -16.45 -11.03
N GLU A 23 13.01 -17.06 -12.01
CA GLU A 23 13.14 -16.58 -13.38
C GLU A 23 12.54 -15.18 -13.40
N HIS A 24 13.20 -14.29 -14.16
CA HIS A 24 12.66 -12.95 -14.35
C HIS A 24 11.33 -13.10 -15.07
N ASP A 25 10.30 -12.44 -14.53
CA ASP A 25 9.00 -12.44 -15.17
C ASP A 25 9.10 -11.72 -16.52
N GLN A 26 8.68 -12.39 -17.59
CA GLN A 26 8.80 -11.84 -18.94
C GLN A 26 7.64 -10.90 -19.30
N HIS A 27 6.60 -10.84 -18.46
CA HIS A 27 5.45 -9.98 -18.71
C HIS A 27 5.69 -8.54 -18.27
N PHE A 28 6.68 -8.28 -17.41
CA PHE A 28 6.92 -6.96 -16.85
C PHE A 28 8.20 -6.31 -17.37
N ILE A 29 8.07 -5.13 -17.98
CA ILE A 29 9.21 -4.36 -18.52
C ILE A 29 9.41 -3.09 -17.68
N ALA A 30 10.58 -2.98 -17.05
CA ALA A 30 10.92 -1.82 -16.23
C ALA A 30 11.19 -0.57 -17.08
N HIS A 31 10.60 0.55 -16.67
CA HIS A 31 10.85 1.90 -17.15
C HIS A 31 11.08 2.82 -15.95
N THR A 32 12.34 3.24 -15.75
CA THR A 32 12.67 4.20 -14.70
C THR A 32 12.30 5.60 -15.15
N ILE A 33 11.34 6.22 -14.45
CA ILE A 33 10.86 7.57 -14.74
C ILE A 33 11.57 8.65 -13.90
N ASP A 34 12.17 8.25 -12.78
CA ASP A 34 13.07 9.10 -11.98
C ASP A 34 14.09 8.22 -11.25
N ASP A 35 15.37 8.59 -11.28
CA ASP A 35 16.47 7.91 -10.57
C ASP A 35 17.20 8.82 -9.58
N SER A 36 16.58 9.95 -9.24
CA SER A 36 17.20 11.07 -8.53
C SER A 36 16.36 11.64 -7.38
N ILE A 37 15.26 10.99 -7.00
CA ILE A 37 14.44 11.38 -5.84
C ILE A 37 15.25 11.34 -4.53
N GLN A 38 14.80 12.04 -3.50
CA GLN A 38 15.53 12.07 -2.23
C GLN A 38 15.15 10.94 -1.28
N ILE A 39 13.85 10.59 -1.21
CA ILE A 39 13.34 9.46 -0.43
C ILE A 39 12.20 8.69 -1.12
N GLY A 40 11.37 9.31 -1.96
CA GLY A 40 10.14 8.73 -2.55
C GLY A 40 9.40 7.69 -1.71
N TYR A 41 8.47 8.15 -0.89
CA TYR A 41 7.84 7.29 0.12
C TYR A 41 6.42 6.84 -0.26
N GLY A 42 5.47 7.77 -0.41
CA GLY A 42 4.08 7.43 -0.77
C GLY A 42 3.79 7.76 -2.23
N LEU A 43 3.06 6.88 -2.92
CA LEU A 43 2.58 7.08 -4.28
C LEU A 43 1.06 7.33 -4.32
N ALA A 44 0.62 8.15 -5.26
CA ALA A 44 -0.77 8.24 -5.70
C ALA A 44 -0.83 8.26 -7.23
N ILE A 45 -1.98 7.87 -7.79
CA ILE A 45 -2.22 7.83 -9.24
C ILE A 45 -3.47 8.63 -9.54
N GLY A 46 -3.46 9.38 -10.63
CA GLY A 46 -4.64 10.02 -11.19
C GLY A 46 -4.30 11.23 -12.07
N ASP A 47 -5.16 11.50 -13.05
CA ASP A 47 -5.11 12.65 -13.97
C ASP A 47 -5.05 13.98 -13.21
N ILE A 48 -3.87 14.60 -13.14
CA ILE A 48 -3.66 15.84 -12.35
C ILE A 48 -3.84 17.09 -13.18
N ASP A 49 -3.62 17.03 -14.49
CA ASP A 49 -3.67 18.18 -15.37
C ASP A 49 -4.92 18.25 -16.25
N GLY A 50 -5.72 17.18 -16.26
CA GLY A 50 -7.01 17.03 -16.92
C GLY A 50 -6.92 16.66 -18.39
N ASP A 51 -5.82 16.05 -18.83
CA ASP A 51 -5.61 15.69 -20.24
C ASP A 51 -6.19 14.32 -20.64
N GLY A 52 -6.62 13.54 -19.65
CA GLY A 52 -7.33 12.28 -19.80
C GLY A 52 -6.48 11.02 -19.60
N ASP A 53 -5.21 11.13 -19.22
CA ASP A 53 -4.40 10.00 -18.77
C ASP A 53 -4.03 10.08 -17.27
N ASP A 54 -3.74 8.93 -16.68
CA ASP A 54 -3.41 8.85 -15.25
C ASP A 54 -1.91 9.15 -15.04
N ASP A 55 -1.62 10.13 -14.18
CA ASP A 55 -0.26 10.49 -13.78
C ASP A 55 0.24 9.74 -12.54
N VAL A 56 1.56 9.79 -12.31
CA VAL A 56 2.18 9.31 -11.08
C VAL A 56 2.52 10.48 -10.16
N LEU A 57 1.97 10.49 -8.94
CA LEU A 57 2.30 11.48 -7.91
C LEU A 57 3.15 10.84 -6.80
N LEU A 58 4.10 11.62 -6.26
CA LEU A 58 5.06 11.16 -5.26
C LEU A 58 5.20 12.13 -4.08
N ALA A 59 5.11 11.59 -2.87
CA ALA A 59 5.63 12.24 -1.67
C ALA A 59 7.15 12.02 -1.57
N ASP A 60 7.93 12.98 -2.07
CA ASP A 60 9.38 13.00 -1.88
C ASP A 60 9.74 13.75 -0.57
N LYS A 61 11.03 13.96 -0.30
CA LYS A 61 11.51 14.37 1.02
C LYS A 61 10.93 15.69 1.51
N ARG A 62 10.86 16.67 0.60
CA ARG A 62 10.40 18.04 0.87
C ARG A 62 9.24 18.41 -0.03
N ASP A 63 9.29 17.90 -1.25
CA ASP A 63 8.38 18.24 -2.30
C ASP A 63 7.37 17.11 -2.52
N PHE A 64 6.19 17.51 -2.97
CA PHE A 64 5.24 16.66 -3.63
C PHE A 64 5.35 16.97 -5.12
N VAL A 65 5.65 15.93 -5.89
CA VAL A 65 5.92 16.02 -7.32
C VAL A 65 4.96 15.10 -8.07
N TRP A 66 4.80 15.34 -9.36
CA TRP A 66 4.10 14.44 -10.26
C TRP A 66 4.90 14.23 -11.54
N TYR A 67 4.59 13.16 -12.25
CA TYR A 67 5.23 12.75 -13.49
C TYR A 67 4.15 12.63 -14.57
N GLU A 68 4.24 13.50 -15.58
CA GLU A 68 3.23 13.67 -16.63
C GLU A 68 3.25 12.51 -17.62
N ASN A 69 2.21 11.69 -17.67
CA ASN A 69 2.08 10.66 -18.69
C ASN A 69 1.80 11.31 -20.07
N PRO A 70 2.33 10.81 -21.20
CA PRO A 70 3.27 9.71 -21.39
C PRO A 70 4.74 10.12 -21.45
N THR A 71 5.06 11.41 -21.25
CA THR A 71 6.45 11.90 -21.34
C THR A 71 7.28 11.54 -20.09
N TRP A 72 6.58 11.32 -18.98
CA TRP A 72 7.06 11.18 -17.62
C TRP A 72 7.91 12.37 -17.16
N GLU A 73 7.64 13.56 -17.70
CA GLU A 73 8.29 14.79 -17.26
C GLU A 73 7.93 15.07 -15.79
N LYS A 74 8.95 15.44 -15.00
CA LYS A 74 8.78 15.68 -13.56
C LYS A 74 8.39 17.14 -13.31
N HIS A 75 7.31 17.33 -12.57
CA HIS A 75 6.81 18.63 -12.18
C HIS A 75 6.70 18.76 -10.65
N LEU A 76 7.03 19.95 -10.13
CA LEU A 76 6.72 20.30 -8.75
C LEU A 76 5.22 20.57 -8.64
N PHE A 77 4.51 19.81 -7.81
CA PHE A 77 3.12 20.10 -7.47
C PHE A 77 3.03 21.08 -6.31
N TRP A 78 3.61 20.72 -5.16
CA TRP A 78 3.56 21.54 -3.96
C TRP A 78 4.73 21.27 -3.04
N THR A 79 5.18 22.31 -2.33
CA THR A 79 6.16 22.21 -1.26
C THR A 79 5.69 23.06 -0.09
N LEU A 80 5.91 22.58 1.12
CA LEU A 80 5.56 23.33 2.33
C LEU A 80 6.63 24.39 2.57
N GLU A 81 6.71 25.46 1.77
CA GLU A 81 7.67 26.55 1.98
C GLU A 81 7.14 27.54 3.01
N THR A 82 7.79 27.63 4.17
CA THR A 82 7.50 28.65 5.19
C THR A 82 8.82 29.16 5.77
N GLN A 83 8.86 30.37 6.37
CA GLN A 83 10.03 30.78 7.16
C GLN A 83 10.34 29.80 8.31
N GLU A 84 9.37 28.94 8.66
CA GLU A 84 9.45 27.83 9.62
C GLU A 84 9.75 26.45 8.98
N THR A 85 10.14 26.36 7.70
CA THR A 85 10.92 25.20 7.20
C THR A 85 12.32 25.26 7.78
N SER A 86 12.37 25.25 9.11
CA SER A 86 13.53 24.96 9.90
C SER A 86 14.14 23.66 9.38
N SER A 87 15.47 23.57 9.43
CA SER A 87 16.22 22.32 9.28
C SER A 87 15.68 21.17 10.17
N SER A 88 14.77 21.45 11.11
CA SER A 88 14.07 20.48 11.95
C SER A 88 12.88 19.77 11.32
N MET A 89 12.27 20.26 10.23
CA MET A 89 11.13 19.56 9.61
C MET A 89 11.63 18.22 9.05
N ARG A 90 10.86 17.15 9.26
CA ARG A 90 11.21 15.81 8.74
C ARG A 90 10.59 15.55 7.37
N ASP A 91 10.95 14.41 6.81
CA ASP A 91 10.50 13.87 5.53
C ASP A 91 8.95 13.88 5.39
N ASN A 92 8.44 14.01 4.17
CA ASN A 92 7.03 13.72 3.88
C ASN A 92 6.78 12.19 3.85
N VAL A 93 5.51 11.76 3.93
CA VAL A 93 5.19 10.34 4.17
C VAL A 93 3.95 9.79 3.49
N CYS A 94 2.98 10.62 3.08
CA CYS A 94 1.84 10.08 2.34
C CYS A 94 1.21 11.14 1.46
N ILE A 95 0.52 10.67 0.42
CA ILE A 95 -0.18 11.46 -0.57
C ILE A 95 -1.44 10.69 -0.98
N ALA A 96 -2.52 11.41 -1.24
CA ALA A 96 -3.75 10.87 -1.80
C ALA A 96 -4.26 11.80 -2.88
N ALA A 97 -4.65 11.24 -4.03
CA ALA A 97 -5.16 11.97 -5.18
C ALA A 97 -6.49 11.35 -5.62
N LYS A 98 -7.51 12.19 -5.87
CA LYS A 98 -8.79 11.77 -6.44
C LYS A 98 -9.53 12.99 -6.97
N ASP A 99 -10.23 12.86 -8.09
CA ASP A 99 -11.20 13.86 -8.55
C ASP A 99 -12.40 13.87 -7.59
N LEU A 100 -12.55 14.95 -6.82
CA LEU A 100 -13.54 15.07 -5.76
C LEU A 100 -14.76 15.89 -6.21
N ASP A 101 -14.61 16.76 -7.20
CA ASP A 101 -15.68 17.66 -7.67
C ASP A 101 -16.19 17.38 -9.09
N GLY A 102 -15.55 16.43 -9.79
CA GLY A 102 -15.96 15.92 -11.10
C GLY A 102 -15.49 16.76 -12.27
N ASP A 103 -14.47 17.60 -12.09
CA ASP A 103 -13.94 18.45 -13.16
C ASP A 103 -12.91 17.75 -14.07
N GLY A 104 -12.59 16.49 -13.77
CA GLY A 104 -11.63 15.68 -14.52
C GLY A 104 -10.20 15.78 -14.00
N LYS A 105 -9.92 16.56 -12.94
CA LYS A 105 -8.60 16.65 -12.32
C LYS A 105 -8.62 16.12 -10.91
N VAL A 106 -7.52 15.52 -10.46
CA VAL A 106 -7.43 15.08 -9.08
C VAL A 106 -7.15 16.23 -8.11
N GLU A 107 -7.89 16.26 -7.01
CA GLU A 107 -7.47 16.96 -5.81
C GLU A 107 -6.51 16.13 -4.97
N VAL A 108 -5.53 16.82 -4.38
CA VAL A 108 -4.44 16.21 -3.64
C VAL A 108 -4.50 16.58 -2.15
N ALA A 109 -4.32 15.57 -1.30
CA ALA A 109 -4.02 15.74 0.11
C ALA A 109 -2.68 15.06 0.45
N VAL A 110 -1.97 15.59 1.44
CA VAL A 110 -0.61 15.16 1.75
C VAL A 110 -0.27 15.14 3.24
N GLY A 111 0.65 14.25 3.59
CA GLY A 111 1.19 14.01 4.92
C GLY A 111 2.65 14.47 5.04
N THR A 112 2.91 15.37 5.98
CA THR A 112 4.24 16.02 6.16
C THR A 112 4.86 15.71 7.53
N ASN A 113 6.14 16.06 7.72
CA ASN A 113 6.82 16.08 9.03
C ASN A 113 6.83 14.72 9.76
N TRP A 114 7.25 13.67 9.04
CA TRP A 114 7.22 12.28 9.53
C TRP A 114 8.15 12.03 10.72
N ASN A 115 7.56 11.79 11.89
CA ASN A 115 8.29 11.50 13.12
C ASN A 115 7.62 10.38 13.93
N PRO A 116 7.89 9.10 13.62
CA PRO A 116 7.22 7.98 14.28
C PRO A 116 7.53 7.85 15.77
N GLY A 117 8.66 8.42 16.24
CA GLY A 117 9.05 8.38 17.65
C GLY A 117 8.41 9.46 18.52
N GLU A 118 7.76 10.46 17.92
CA GLU A 118 7.11 11.56 18.63
C GLU A 118 5.60 11.38 18.58
N THR A 119 5.04 10.90 19.69
CA THR A 119 3.62 10.58 19.82
C THR A 119 2.85 11.58 20.69
N ALA A 120 3.46 12.67 21.13
CA ALA A 120 2.81 13.65 22.01
C ALA A 120 2.48 14.97 21.28
N SER A 121 3.41 15.50 20.48
CA SER A 121 3.31 16.84 19.90
C SER A 121 2.95 16.82 18.40
N GLU A 122 1.84 17.48 18.04
CA GLU A 122 1.40 17.72 16.66
C GLU A 122 2.30 18.71 15.90
N GLU A 123 3.03 19.55 16.62
CA GLU A 123 3.99 20.49 16.05
C GLU A 123 5.25 19.75 15.57
N LYS A 124 5.69 18.74 16.33
CA LYS A 124 6.93 17.99 16.08
C LYS A 124 6.74 16.70 15.28
N SER A 125 5.49 16.33 14.99
CA SER A 125 5.16 15.07 14.33
C SER A 125 3.86 15.15 13.55
N GLY A 126 3.96 14.76 12.28
CA GLY A 126 2.83 14.74 11.37
C GLY A 126 2.40 16.13 10.91
N GLY A 127 1.54 16.09 9.91
CA GLY A 127 0.82 17.23 9.37
C GLY A 127 -0.05 16.70 8.25
N VAL A 128 -1.30 17.13 8.20
CA VAL A 128 -2.24 16.75 7.16
C VAL A 128 -2.66 18.03 6.44
N TRP A 129 -2.56 18.02 5.12
CA TRP A 129 -2.91 19.16 4.30
C TRP A 129 -3.84 18.70 3.18
N PHE A 130 -4.93 19.42 2.98
CA PHE A 130 -5.58 19.44 1.68
C PHE A 130 -4.87 20.51 0.85
N VAL A 131 -4.36 20.18 -0.33
CA VAL A 131 -3.56 21.09 -1.15
C VAL A 131 -4.41 21.72 -2.26
N GLY A 132 -5.38 20.98 -2.80
CA GLY A 132 -6.19 21.38 -3.95
C GLY A 132 -5.81 20.60 -5.21
N SER A 133 -6.13 21.16 -6.37
CA SER A 133 -5.85 20.59 -7.69
C SER A 133 -4.93 21.49 -8.51
N LEU A 134 -4.35 21.00 -9.60
CA LEU A 134 -3.51 21.80 -10.48
C LEU A 134 -4.31 22.96 -11.09
N GLY A 135 -3.78 24.17 -10.98
CA GLY A 135 -4.51 25.41 -11.35
C GLY A 135 -5.37 25.99 -10.22
N ARG A 136 -5.57 25.26 -9.11
CA ARG A 136 -6.24 25.74 -7.90
C ARG A 136 -5.58 25.20 -6.62
N ILE A 137 -4.31 25.54 -6.46
CA ILE A 137 -3.53 25.20 -5.25
C ILE A 137 -3.92 26.18 -4.14
N GLU A 138 -4.70 25.71 -3.17
CA GLU A 138 -5.21 26.45 -2.01
C GLU A 138 -4.96 25.63 -0.72
N PRO A 139 -3.72 25.55 -0.22
CA PRO A 139 -3.39 24.62 0.85
C PRO A 139 -4.04 24.97 2.18
N VAL A 140 -4.74 24.00 2.77
CA VAL A 140 -5.39 24.10 4.08
C VAL A 140 -4.83 23.03 5.01
N LYS A 141 -4.26 23.45 6.14
CA LYS A 141 -3.84 22.53 7.20
C LYS A 141 -5.07 21.98 7.92
N LEU A 142 -5.21 20.66 7.93
CA LEU A 142 -6.27 19.97 8.63
C LEU A 142 -5.83 19.59 10.06
N PRO A 143 -6.74 19.54 11.04
CA PRO A 143 -6.42 19.04 12.38
C PRO A 143 -5.90 17.61 12.30
N HIS A 144 -4.78 17.27 12.93
CA HIS A 144 -4.17 15.94 12.83
C HIS A 144 -3.78 15.36 14.19
N ASP A 145 -3.36 14.10 14.16
CA ASP A 145 -2.69 13.44 15.28
C ASP A 145 -1.20 13.25 14.93
N PRO A 146 -0.31 13.23 15.94
CA PRO A 146 1.09 12.85 15.73
C PRO A 146 1.22 11.54 14.98
N THR A 147 2.34 11.33 14.31
CA THR A 147 2.65 10.10 13.55
C THR A 147 1.68 9.83 12.39
N THR A 148 1.11 10.87 11.76
CA THR A 148 0.44 10.75 10.44
C THR A 148 1.31 9.92 9.49
N HIS A 149 0.76 8.88 8.85
CA HIS A 149 1.57 7.88 8.15
C HIS A 149 0.99 7.38 6.82
N ARG A 150 -0.33 7.16 6.74
CA ARG A 150 -1.03 6.78 5.51
C ARG A 150 -2.30 7.61 5.34
N MET A 151 -2.72 7.81 4.09
CA MET A 151 -3.99 8.44 3.77
C MET A 151 -4.56 7.94 2.44
N GLY A 152 -5.85 8.17 2.22
CA GLY A 152 -6.55 7.79 0.99
C GLY A 152 -7.96 8.37 0.95
N TRP A 153 -8.49 8.56 -0.24
CA TRP A 153 -9.84 9.07 -0.46
C TRP A 153 -10.86 7.93 -0.49
N ALA A 154 -11.79 7.92 0.46
CA ALA A 154 -12.89 6.98 0.48
C ALA A 154 -14.17 7.65 -0.02
N ARG A 155 -14.83 7.03 -1.00
CA ARG A 155 -16.14 7.47 -1.49
C ARG A 155 -17.20 7.21 -0.42
N GLY A 156 -17.92 8.24 0.00
CA GLY A 156 -19.13 8.14 0.81
C GLY A 156 -20.40 8.17 -0.05
N GLU A 157 -21.56 8.25 0.61
CA GLU A 157 -22.88 8.30 -0.07
C GLU A 157 -23.03 9.53 -0.97
N ARG A 158 -22.46 10.67 -0.59
CA ARG A 158 -22.71 11.97 -1.24
C ARG A 158 -21.45 12.76 -1.62
N ASN A 159 -20.32 12.36 -1.06
CA ASN A 159 -19.04 13.06 -1.16
C ASN A 159 -17.93 12.09 -0.73
N TYR A 160 -16.70 12.51 -0.90
CA TYR A 160 -15.52 11.79 -0.44
C TYR A 160 -15.15 12.16 1.00
N ALA A 161 -14.42 11.28 1.67
CA ALA A 161 -13.74 11.59 2.91
C ALA A 161 -12.25 11.24 2.79
N LEU A 162 -11.38 12.14 3.27
CA LEU A 162 -9.97 11.81 3.44
C LEU A 162 -9.85 10.89 4.65
N VAL A 163 -9.42 9.65 4.49
CA VAL A 163 -9.07 8.79 5.61
C VAL A 163 -7.60 8.99 5.94
N VAL A 164 -7.29 9.27 7.20
CA VAL A 164 -5.91 9.41 7.69
C VAL A 164 -5.65 8.37 8.77
N VAL A 165 -4.59 7.59 8.57
CA VAL A 165 -4.14 6.53 9.47
C VAL A 165 -2.77 6.92 10.03
N PRO A 166 -2.69 7.39 11.29
CA PRO A 166 -1.43 7.55 12.00
C PRO A 166 -0.83 6.19 12.38
N LEU A 167 0.48 6.05 12.46
CA LEU A 167 1.18 4.80 12.85
C LEU A 167 0.93 4.44 14.33
N HIS A 168 0.91 5.43 15.21
CA HIS A 168 0.83 5.25 16.65
C HIS A 168 -0.18 6.18 17.31
N GLY A 169 -0.83 5.68 18.36
CA GLY A 169 -1.65 6.49 19.26
C GLY A 169 -0.83 7.44 20.13
N ARG A 170 -1.48 8.42 20.75
CA ARG A 170 -0.78 9.39 21.62
C ARG A 170 -0.17 8.73 22.85
N GLY A 171 1.10 9.00 23.09
CA GLY A 171 1.86 8.39 24.19
C GLY A 171 2.15 6.89 23.99
N ASN A 172 1.79 6.32 22.84
CA ASN A 172 2.22 4.99 22.45
C ASN A 172 3.74 5.00 22.17
N GLN A 173 4.42 3.93 22.56
CA GLN A 173 5.83 3.69 22.28
C GLN A 173 5.98 2.32 21.64
N GLY A 174 6.27 2.29 20.33
CA GLY A 174 6.56 1.06 19.61
C GLY A 174 5.41 0.03 19.58
N GLY A 175 4.16 0.49 19.62
CA GLY A 175 2.96 -0.35 19.71
C GLY A 175 2.50 -0.65 21.13
N THR A 176 3.12 -0.06 22.15
CA THR A 176 2.73 -0.24 23.56
C THR A 176 2.23 1.08 24.12
N GLY A 177 1.02 1.12 24.66
CA GLY A 177 0.41 2.34 25.17
C GLY A 177 -1.04 2.10 25.55
N LYS A 178 -1.66 3.08 26.23
CA LYS A 178 -3.10 3.01 26.54
C LYS A 178 -3.99 3.44 25.38
N ASN A 179 -3.44 4.23 24.47
CA ASN A 179 -4.19 4.82 23.36
C ASN A 179 -3.78 4.13 22.06
N GLY A 180 -4.76 3.60 21.33
CA GLY A 180 -4.58 3.22 19.94
C GLY A 180 -4.48 4.42 19.02
N SER A 181 -4.14 4.16 17.77
CA SER A 181 -4.05 5.14 16.71
C SER A 181 -5.45 5.59 16.32
N ARG A 182 -5.72 6.88 16.48
CA ARG A 182 -7.02 7.46 16.11
C ARG A 182 -7.06 7.69 14.61
N ILE A 183 -7.73 6.79 13.91
CA ILE A 183 -8.00 6.86 12.48
C ILE A 183 -9.20 7.77 12.28
N PHE A 184 -9.04 8.81 11.46
CA PHE A 184 -10.10 9.78 11.19
C PHE A 184 -10.43 9.85 9.71
N ALA A 185 -11.72 10.04 9.43
CA ALA A 185 -12.23 10.44 8.13
C ALA A 185 -12.58 11.94 8.17
N TYR A 186 -12.14 12.71 7.18
CA TYR A 186 -12.46 14.13 7.03
C TYR A 186 -13.42 14.29 5.86
N ASP A 187 -14.69 14.51 6.17
CA ASP A 187 -15.74 14.62 5.18
C ASP A 187 -15.69 15.97 4.46
N THR A 188 -15.45 15.91 3.16
CA THR A 188 -15.27 17.08 2.29
C THR A 188 -16.57 17.88 2.09
N GLY A 189 -17.73 17.26 2.30
CA GLY A 189 -19.00 17.82 1.90
C GLY A 189 -19.08 17.95 0.38
N LYS A 190 -19.94 18.84 -0.14
CA LYS A 190 -20.14 18.97 -1.59
C LYS A 190 -19.05 19.76 -2.32
N ASN A 191 -18.27 20.55 -1.58
CA ASN A 191 -17.22 21.39 -2.16
C ASN A 191 -15.95 21.14 -1.34
N PRO A 192 -14.96 20.41 -1.90
CA PRO A 192 -13.76 20.05 -1.17
C PRO A 192 -12.94 21.28 -0.75
N TYR A 193 -13.02 22.39 -1.47
CA TYR A 193 -12.27 23.61 -1.17
C TYR A 193 -12.82 24.44 0.01
N ARG A 194 -13.87 23.98 0.71
CA ARG A 194 -14.34 24.65 1.92
C ARG A 194 -13.69 24.06 3.17
N SER A 195 -13.23 24.93 4.07
CA SER A 195 -12.50 24.55 5.28
C SER A 195 -13.37 24.03 6.44
N ASP A 196 -14.65 23.67 6.22
CA ASP A 196 -15.58 23.22 7.27
C ASP A 196 -15.76 21.70 7.32
N TRP A 197 -14.73 20.95 6.90
CA TRP A 197 -14.75 19.49 6.88
C TRP A 197 -15.02 18.91 8.26
N LYS A 198 -15.95 17.96 8.33
CA LYS A 198 -16.27 17.27 9.56
C LYS A 198 -15.28 16.11 9.75
N ARG A 199 -14.54 16.13 10.86
CA ARG A 199 -13.64 15.03 11.24
C ARG A 199 -14.42 14.00 12.06
N ARG A 200 -14.47 12.74 11.61
CA ARG A 200 -15.18 11.63 12.26
C ARG A 200 -14.21 10.51 12.61
N LEU A 201 -14.30 10.01 13.84
CA LEU A 201 -13.50 8.86 14.26
C LEU A 201 -13.97 7.61 13.51
N VAL A 202 -13.01 6.89 12.95
CA VAL A 202 -13.21 5.61 12.27
C VAL A 202 -12.91 4.47 13.24
N ASP A 203 -11.73 4.51 13.86
CA ASP A 203 -11.24 3.51 14.80
C ASP A 203 -10.15 4.11 15.69
N ASP A 204 -10.03 3.65 16.94
CA ASP A 204 -8.92 3.97 17.85
C ASP A 204 -8.43 2.77 18.67
N SER A 205 -8.76 1.56 18.22
CA SER A 205 -8.44 0.30 18.89
C SER A 205 -7.06 -0.26 18.51
N LEU A 206 -6.48 0.20 17.41
CA LEU A 206 -5.25 -0.37 16.83
C LEU A 206 -3.97 0.34 17.30
N HIS A 207 -2.98 -0.36 17.86
CA HIS A 207 -1.80 0.29 18.47
C HIS A 207 -0.59 0.48 17.55
N LYS A 208 -0.57 -0.19 16.40
CA LYS A 208 0.53 -0.14 15.43
C LYS A 208 0.01 -0.42 14.04
N THR A 209 -0.60 0.58 13.43
CA THR A 209 -1.07 0.53 12.05
C THR A 209 0.10 0.81 11.11
N HIS A 210 0.02 0.39 9.85
CA HIS A 210 1.11 0.67 8.91
C HIS A 210 0.62 0.82 7.47
N ASN A 211 -0.43 0.07 7.11
CA ASN A 211 -1.21 0.35 5.92
C ASN A 211 -2.71 0.07 6.16
N PHE A 212 -3.51 0.48 5.20
CA PHE A 212 -4.93 0.19 5.11
C PHE A 212 -5.31 0.04 3.64
N ASP A 213 -6.52 -0.42 3.37
CA ASP A 213 -7.06 -0.50 2.02
C ASP A 213 -8.48 0.05 1.96
N ILE A 214 -8.86 0.55 0.79
CA ILE A 214 -10.19 1.11 0.51
C ILE A 214 -10.82 0.23 -0.56
N PHE A 215 -11.98 -0.36 -0.25
CA PHE A 215 -12.63 -1.29 -1.17
C PHE A 215 -14.11 -1.00 -1.31
N GLU A 216 -14.64 -1.33 -2.49
CA GLU A 216 -16.06 -1.23 -2.78
C GLU A 216 -16.87 -2.24 -1.96
N THR A 217 -18.07 -1.89 -1.57
CA THR A 217 -19.00 -2.84 -0.95
C THR A 217 -20.32 -2.83 -1.69
N THR A 218 -21.18 -3.82 -1.43
CA THR A 218 -22.55 -3.81 -1.94
C THR A 218 -23.41 -2.70 -1.36
N SER A 219 -22.93 -1.99 -0.34
CA SER A 219 -23.61 -0.86 0.26
C SER A 219 -23.63 0.34 -0.69
N SER A 220 -24.83 0.89 -0.91
CA SER A 220 -24.99 2.19 -1.58
C SER A 220 -24.44 3.37 -0.78
N ARG A 221 -23.96 3.16 0.46
CA ARG A 221 -23.49 4.23 1.37
C ARG A 221 -22.02 4.59 1.21
N GLY A 222 -21.29 3.91 0.33
CA GLY A 222 -19.89 4.19 0.03
C GLY A 222 -18.96 2.99 0.18
N GLN A 223 -17.68 3.27 0.02
CA GLN A 223 -16.58 2.33 0.19
C GLN A 223 -16.36 2.02 1.68
N SER A 224 -15.76 0.86 1.93
CA SER A 224 -15.32 0.43 3.26
C SER A 224 -13.80 0.37 3.33
N LEU A 225 -13.29 0.23 4.55
CA LEU A 225 -11.87 0.23 4.85
C LEU A 225 -11.47 -1.11 5.44
N LEU A 226 -10.40 -1.70 4.93
CA LEU A 226 -9.67 -2.76 5.63
C LEU A 226 -8.55 -2.09 6.41
N LEU A 227 -8.56 -2.23 7.73
CA LEU A 227 -7.60 -1.65 8.64
C LEU A 227 -6.75 -2.77 9.25
N GLY A 228 -5.48 -2.47 9.53
CA GLY A 228 -4.55 -3.41 10.14
C GLY A 228 -3.76 -2.77 11.26
N GLY A 229 -3.53 -3.51 12.34
CA GLY A 229 -2.76 -3.05 13.49
C GLY A 229 -2.02 -4.16 14.24
N ALA A 230 -1.60 -3.88 15.47
CA ALA A 230 -0.98 -4.90 16.34
C ALA A 230 -1.98 -6.01 16.73
N GLU A 231 -3.27 -5.67 16.70
CA GLU A 231 -4.42 -6.45 17.13
C GLU A 231 -5.00 -7.34 16.03
N GLY A 232 -4.54 -7.18 14.79
CA GLY A 232 -5.06 -7.88 13.63
C GLY A 232 -5.77 -6.96 12.65
N PHE A 233 -6.78 -7.52 11.97
CA PHE A 233 -7.52 -6.87 10.90
C PHE A 233 -8.89 -6.39 11.40
N ARG A 234 -9.32 -5.24 10.88
CA ARG A 234 -10.67 -4.69 11.14
C ARG A 234 -11.28 -4.22 9.84
N ILE A 235 -12.61 -4.28 9.75
CA ILE A 235 -13.36 -3.64 8.67
C ILE A 235 -14.11 -2.46 9.25
N ALA A 236 -13.91 -1.29 8.65
CA ALA A 236 -14.71 -0.11 8.93
C ALA A 236 -15.66 0.20 7.77
N THR A 237 -16.95 0.30 8.07
CA THR A 237 -18.01 0.58 7.10
C THR A 237 -18.62 1.95 7.37
N SER A 238 -18.93 2.68 6.30
CA SER A 238 -19.64 3.95 6.41
C SER A 238 -21.12 3.72 6.80
N SER A 239 -21.60 4.51 7.74
CA SER A 239 -22.97 4.51 8.24
C SER A 239 -23.52 5.94 8.23
N GLY A 240 -24.85 6.11 8.19
CA GLY A 240 -25.46 7.45 8.13
C GLY A 240 -25.08 8.40 9.29
N SER A 241 -24.59 7.87 10.42
CA SER A 241 -24.13 8.62 11.59
C SER A 241 -22.59 8.72 11.73
N GLY A 242 -21.80 8.09 10.85
CA GLY A 242 -20.34 8.03 10.96
C GLY A 242 -19.79 6.69 10.50
N TRP A 243 -18.81 6.13 11.20
CA TRP A 243 -18.18 4.86 10.84
C TRP A 243 -18.48 3.79 11.89
N ASN A 244 -18.64 2.55 11.45
CA ASN A 244 -18.68 1.37 12.31
C ASN A 244 -17.48 0.49 11.99
N SER A 245 -16.59 0.31 12.97
CA SER A 245 -15.40 -0.53 12.85
C SER A 245 -15.51 -1.77 13.73
N ALA A 246 -15.30 -2.94 13.13
CA ALA A 246 -15.35 -4.22 13.80
C ALA A 246 -14.14 -5.09 13.44
N GLU A 247 -13.76 -5.97 14.36
CA GLU A 247 -12.74 -6.99 14.11
C GLU A 247 -13.19 -7.90 12.98
N LEU A 248 -12.25 -8.29 12.11
CA LEU A 248 -12.48 -9.32 11.13
C LEU A 248 -12.28 -10.69 11.80
N PRO A 249 -13.33 -11.52 11.96
CA PRO A 249 -13.21 -12.76 12.72
C PRO A 249 -12.14 -13.69 12.13
N GLY A 250 -11.33 -14.29 13.00
CA GLY A 250 -10.24 -15.20 12.62
C GLY A 250 -8.97 -14.52 12.11
N MET A 251 -8.93 -13.18 12.03
CA MET A 251 -7.83 -12.41 11.48
C MET A 251 -7.12 -11.57 12.55
N ASP A 252 -6.51 -12.25 13.53
CA ASP A 252 -5.84 -11.67 14.71
C ASP A 252 -4.33 -11.41 14.53
N ARG A 253 -3.76 -11.79 13.38
CA ARG A 253 -2.34 -11.58 13.07
C ARG A 253 -2.10 -10.14 12.68
N SER A 254 -1.06 -9.53 13.24
CA SER A 254 -0.69 -8.14 12.96
C SER A 254 -0.12 -7.96 11.55
N PRO A 255 -0.81 -7.29 10.62
CA PRO A 255 -0.24 -6.97 9.30
C PRO A 255 0.55 -5.67 9.34
N GLY A 256 1.60 -5.60 8.51
CA GLY A 256 2.28 -4.38 8.13
C GLY A 256 1.72 -3.77 6.85
N GLU A 257 1.51 -4.63 5.87
CA GLU A 257 0.90 -4.30 4.59
C GLU A 257 -0.32 -5.18 4.40
N LEU A 258 -1.36 -4.67 3.75
CA LEU A 258 -2.60 -5.40 3.51
C LEU A 258 -3.32 -4.86 2.27
N ARG A 259 -3.97 -5.76 1.53
CA ARG A 259 -4.84 -5.43 0.39
C ARG A 259 -5.99 -6.43 0.27
N VAL A 260 -7.13 -5.94 -0.19
CA VAL A 260 -8.30 -6.74 -0.59
C VAL A 260 -8.12 -7.13 -2.05
N GLY A 261 -8.11 -8.44 -2.35
CA GLY A 261 -7.99 -8.94 -3.71
C GLY A 261 -9.33 -9.30 -4.35
N LYS A 262 -10.24 -9.91 -3.59
CA LYS A 262 -11.55 -10.32 -4.10
C LYS A 262 -12.60 -10.18 -3.03
N LEU A 263 -13.82 -9.88 -3.47
CA LEU A 263 -15.02 -9.84 -2.63
C LEU A 263 -15.96 -10.99 -2.97
N HIS A 264 -16.75 -11.41 -1.99
CA HIS A 264 -17.96 -12.20 -2.22
C HIS A 264 -19.05 -11.32 -2.84
N GLU A 265 -20.13 -11.95 -3.33
CA GLU A 265 -21.28 -11.23 -3.92
C GLU A 265 -21.95 -10.26 -2.95
N ASP A 266 -21.85 -10.52 -1.64
CA ASP A 266 -22.38 -9.65 -0.59
C ASP A 266 -21.45 -8.46 -0.27
N GLY A 267 -20.28 -8.36 -0.92
CA GLY A 267 -19.31 -7.30 -0.74
C GLY A 267 -18.36 -7.48 0.44
N SER A 268 -18.41 -8.62 1.13
CA SER A 268 -17.43 -8.98 2.15
C SER A 268 -16.12 -9.47 1.50
N PRO A 269 -14.95 -9.24 2.12
CA PRO A 269 -13.69 -9.75 1.58
C PRO A 269 -13.64 -11.27 1.53
N ALA A 270 -13.28 -11.79 0.36
CA ALA A 270 -13.07 -13.22 0.09
C ALA A 270 -11.59 -13.58 0.05
N ILE A 271 -10.77 -12.70 -0.54
CA ILE A 271 -9.32 -12.90 -0.68
C ILE A 271 -8.61 -11.64 -0.19
N LEU A 272 -7.60 -11.83 0.66
CA LEU A 272 -6.71 -10.77 1.13
C LEU A 272 -5.24 -11.16 0.90
N ALA A 273 -4.39 -10.16 0.75
CA ALA A 273 -2.94 -10.33 0.80
C ALA A 273 -2.34 -9.47 1.91
N ALA A 274 -1.30 -9.95 2.59
CA ALA A 274 -0.63 -9.19 3.64
C ALA A 274 0.89 -9.44 3.69
N ILE A 275 1.62 -8.47 4.26
CA ILE A 275 2.98 -8.69 4.78
C ILE A 275 2.93 -8.67 6.30
N GLU A 276 3.47 -9.71 6.93
CA GLU A 276 3.36 -9.93 8.38
C GLU A 276 4.70 -10.18 9.07
N PRO A 277 4.96 -9.54 10.22
CA PRO A 277 4.25 -8.37 10.77
C PRO A 277 4.65 -7.06 10.03
N MET A 278 4.45 -5.90 10.65
CA MET A 278 5.03 -4.62 10.19
C MET A 278 6.53 -4.73 9.94
N HIS A 279 6.97 -4.36 8.74
CA HIS A 279 8.34 -4.54 8.23
C HIS A 279 8.82 -5.99 8.37
N GLY A 280 7.89 -6.94 8.27
CA GLY A 280 8.12 -8.36 8.38
C GLY A 280 8.65 -8.97 7.09
N ASN A 281 8.66 -10.29 7.06
CA ASN A 281 9.21 -11.09 5.97
C ASN A 281 8.19 -12.03 5.35
N ASN A 282 7.05 -12.28 6.00
CA ASN A 282 6.04 -13.21 5.50
C ASN A 282 5.12 -12.51 4.52
N VAL A 283 5.14 -12.91 3.25
CA VAL A 283 4.11 -12.59 2.27
C VAL A 283 3.02 -13.64 2.41
N VAL A 284 1.79 -13.20 2.62
CA VAL A 284 0.69 -14.07 3.03
C VAL A 284 -0.51 -13.85 2.12
N TYR A 285 -1.11 -14.95 1.71
CA TYR A 285 -2.40 -15.00 1.02
C TYR A 285 -3.43 -15.58 1.96
N TYR A 286 -4.58 -14.92 2.05
CA TYR A 286 -5.73 -15.34 2.84
C TYR A 286 -6.90 -15.59 1.92
N GLU A 287 -7.55 -16.74 2.09
CA GLU A 287 -8.80 -17.08 1.40
C GLU A 287 -9.85 -17.48 2.43
N GLN A 288 -11.02 -16.86 2.34
CA GLN A 288 -12.13 -17.18 3.21
C GLN A 288 -12.79 -18.48 2.74
N GLN A 289 -12.69 -19.53 3.56
CA GLN A 289 -13.30 -20.84 3.28
C GLN A 289 -14.77 -20.85 3.69
N GLU A 290 -15.05 -20.28 4.85
CA GLU A 290 -16.39 -20.05 5.39
C GLU A 290 -16.40 -18.72 6.13
N ALA A 291 -17.58 -18.16 6.43
CA ALA A 291 -17.69 -16.87 7.12
C ALA A 291 -16.87 -16.87 8.44
N GLY A 292 -15.83 -16.04 8.50
CA GLY A 292 -14.93 -15.93 9.64
C GLY A 292 -13.87 -17.02 9.78
N ILE A 293 -13.79 -17.96 8.83
CA ILE A 293 -12.77 -19.01 8.75
C ILE A 293 -11.87 -18.72 7.55
N TRP A 294 -10.62 -18.37 7.84
CA TRP A 294 -9.63 -17.99 6.85
C TRP A 294 -8.54 -19.04 6.73
N GLU A 295 -8.31 -19.52 5.51
CA GLU A 295 -7.10 -20.26 5.19
C GLU A 295 -5.94 -19.28 4.98
N ARG A 296 -4.82 -19.54 5.64
CA ARG A 296 -3.63 -18.69 5.60
C ARG A 296 -2.47 -19.43 4.94
N THR A 297 -2.03 -18.93 3.79
CA THR A 297 -0.91 -19.50 3.03
C THR A 297 0.27 -18.53 3.04
N VAL A 298 1.42 -18.97 3.57
CA VAL A 298 2.68 -18.18 3.47
C VAL A 298 3.31 -18.44 2.12
N LEU A 299 3.31 -17.43 1.25
CA LEU A 299 3.87 -17.50 -0.10
C LEU A 299 5.40 -17.35 -0.10
N ASP A 300 5.91 -16.50 0.80
CA ASP A 300 7.35 -16.25 0.96
C ASP A 300 7.63 -15.82 2.40
N ASN A 301 8.81 -16.14 2.90
CA ASN A 301 9.32 -15.67 4.18
C ASN A 301 10.75 -15.12 4.08
N ARG A 302 11.23 -14.85 2.85
CA ARG A 302 12.63 -14.47 2.58
C ARG A 302 12.81 -12.96 2.40
N LEU A 303 11.74 -12.17 2.44
CA LEU A 303 11.84 -10.72 2.30
C LEU A 303 12.55 -10.11 3.52
N HIS A 304 13.30 -9.04 3.33
CA HIS A 304 13.87 -8.28 4.45
C HIS A 304 13.21 -6.90 4.51
N GLN A 305 12.32 -6.74 5.50
CA GLN A 305 11.44 -5.58 5.63
C GLN A 305 10.57 -5.40 4.38
N GLY A 306 9.69 -6.38 4.15
CA GLY A 306 8.60 -6.22 3.20
C GLY A 306 7.77 -4.99 3.55
N HIS A 307 7.49 -4.16 2.54
CA HIS A 307 6.95 -2.81 2.76
C HIS A 307 5.94 -2.37 1.69
N ALA A 308 5.74 -3.16 0.64
CA ALA A 308 4.74 -2.88 -0.36
C ALA A 308 4.09 -4.19 -0.81
N ILE A 309 2.76 -4.19 -0.89
CA ILE A 309 1.99 -5.32 -1.40
C ILE A 309 0.86 -4.86 -2.32
N ALA A 310 0.60 -5.64 -3.35
CA ALA A 310 -0.56 -5.50 -4.23
C ALA A 310 -1.13 -6.89 -4.56
N ILE A 311 -2.40 -6.93 -4.95
CA ILE A 311 -3.08 -8.16 -5.38
C ILE A 311 -4.11 -7.83 -6.46
N ALA A 312 -4.03 -8.53 -7.58
CA ALA A 312 -4.96 -8.41 -8.71
C ALA A 312 -4.76 -9.61 -9.65
N ASP A 313 -5.68 -9.79 -10.60
CA ASP A 313 -5.45 -10.69 -11.75
C ASP A 313 -4.56 -9.98 -12.78
N LEU A 314 -3.25 -9.96 -12.50
CA LEU A 314 -2.25 -9.26 -13.31
C LEU A 314 -1.91 -10.01 -14.60
N LEU A 315 -2.15 -11.32 -14.62
CA LEU A 315 -1.82 -12.20 -15.74
C LEU A 315 -3.03 -12.58 -16.61
N GLY A 316 -4.23 -12.06 -16.28
CA GLY A 316 -5.47 -12.37 -17.00
C GLY A 316 -5.88 -13.84 -16.92
N THR A 317 -5.49 -14.52 -15.84
CA THR A 317 -5.71 -15.97 -15.64
C THR A 317 -7.02 -16.29 -14.91
N GLY A 318 -7.75 -15.26 -14.47
CA GLY A 318 -8.91 -15.38 -13.59
C GLY A 318 -8.55 -15.69 -12.12
N SER A 319 -7.26 -15.83 -11.80
CA SER A 319 -6.75 -16.05 -10.46
C SER A 319 -5.95 -14.83 -10.00
N MET A 320 -6.01 -14.50 -8.72
CA MET A 320 -5.28 -13.36 -8.16
C MET A 320 -3.79 -13.69 -7.99
N GLN A 321 -2.91 -12.83 -8.51
CA GLN A 321 -1.48 -12.83 -8.19
C GLN A 321 -1.20 -11.83 -7.06
N VAL A 322 -0.21 -12.14 -6.24
CA VAL A 322 0.30 -11.22 -5.22
C VAL A 322 1.61 -10.62 -5.72
N VAL A 323 1.79 -9.31 -5.56
CA VAL A 323 3.06 -8.62 -5.77
C VAL A 323 3.56 -8.15 -4.42
N ALA A 324 4.83 -8.42 -4.10
CA ALA A 324 5.43 -7.90 -2.87
C ALA A 324 6.84 -7.37 -3.10
N GLY A 325 7.10 -6.19 -2.53
CA GLY A 325 8.39 -5.51 -2.53
C GLY A 325 9.01 -5.41 -1.14
N TRP A 326 10.33 -5.34 -1.07
CA TRP A 326 11.06 -5.20 0.19
C TRP A 326 12.14 -4.12 0.12
N ARG A 327 12.29 -3.36 1.21
CA ARG A 327 13.09 -2.12 1.19
C ARG A 327 14.53 -2.27 1.67
N ASN A 328 14.87 -3.35 2.37
CA ASN A 328 16.24 -3.60 2.84
C ASN A 328 16.88 -4.77 2.12
N ARG A 329 18.19 -4.69 1.88
CA ARG A 329 18.95 -5.80 1.26
C ARG A 329 18.74 -7.11 2.04
N ASP A 330 18.31 -8.15 1.34
CA ASP A 330 18.03 -9.48 1.92
C ASP A 330 19.31 -10.24 2.29
N SER A 331 19.19 -11.52 2.65
CA SER A 331 20.35 -12.36 2.99
C SER A 331 21.34 -12.58 1.83
N LYS A 332 20.92 -12.29 0.59
CA LYS A 332 21.78 -12.29 -0.61
C LYS A 332 22.27 -10.89 -0.96
N GLY A 333 21.98 -9.89 -0.13
CA GLY A 333 22.37 -8.51 -0.35
C GLY A 333 21.51 -7.77 -1.36
N ARG A 334 20.29 -8.24 -1.68
CA ARG A 334 19.47 -7.69 -2.78
C ARG A 334 18.17 -7.06 -2.32
N VAL A 335 17.69 -6.07 -3.07
CA VAL A 335 16.32 -5.53 -2.98
C VAL A 335 15.48 -5.98 -4.19
N GLY A 336 14.19 -5.65 -4.26
CA GLY A 336 13.40 -5.92 -5.45
C GLY A 336 11.90 -6.10 -5.19
N ILE A 337 11.25 -6.69 -6.20
CA ILE A 337 9.82 -6.98 -6.26
C ILE A 337 9.62 -8.39 -6.83
N ARG A 338 8.77 -9.18 -6.19
CA ARG A 338 8.39 -10.53 -6.64
C ARG A 338 6.91 -10.61 -6.98
N LEU A 339 6.60 -11.43 -7.98
CA LEU A 339 5.26 -11.88 -8.31
C LEU A 339 5.07 -13.29 -7.75
N TYR A 340 3.91 -13.54 -7.17
CA TYR A 340 3.48 -14.83 -6.69
C TYR A 340 2.25 -15.26 -7.48
N THR A 341 2.38 -16.38 -8.20
CA THR A 341 1.35 -16.86 -9.13
C THR A 341 0.81 -18.21 -8.70
N PRO A 342 -0.51 -18.37 -8.50
CA PRO A 342 -1.08 -19.67 -8.18
C PRO A 342 -1.02 -20.61 -9.39
N THR A 343 -0.70 -21.88 -9.16
CA THR A 343 -0.73 -22.94 -10.18
C THR A 343 -2.03 -23.72 -10.11
N ALA A 344 -2.37 -24.43 -11.19
CA ALA A 344 -3.56 -25.28 -11.26
C ALA A 344 -3.60 -26.38 -10.18
N GLU A 345 -2.45 -26.80 -9.65
CA GLU A 345 -2.35 -27.79 -8.57
C GLU A 345 -2.46 -27.18 -7.15
N GLY A 346 -2.79 -25.89 -7.04
CA GLY A 346 -2.88 -25.19 -5.75
C GLY A 346 -1.52 -24.87 -5.12
N ARG A 347 -0.43 -24.91 -5.90
CA ARG A 347 0.90 -24.44 -5.48
C ARG A 347 1.10 -22.98 -5.91
N TRP A 348 2.20 -22.38 -5.49
CA TRP A 348 2.57 -21.02 -5.88
C TRP A 348 3.95 -21.01 -6.54
N GLU A 349 4.02 -20.35 -7.69
CA GLU A 349 5.25 -20.02 -8.39
C GLU A 349 5.70 -18.60 -8.01
N ILE A 350 7.01 -18.38 -7.98
CA ILE A 350 7.62 -17.12 -7.59
C ILE A 350 8.56 -16.67 -8.70
N SER A 351 8.23 -15.56 -9.35
CA SER A 351 9.07 -14.88 -10.34
C SER A 351 9.55 -13.53 -9.81
N ALA A 352 10.65 -13.02 -10.35
CA ALA A 352 11.14 -11.68 -10.04
C ALA A 352 10.57 -10.68 -11.06
N ILE A 353 9.89 -9.64 -10.58
CA ILE A 353 9.58 -8.44 -11.39
C ILE A 353 10.79 -7.50 -11.39
N ASP A 354 11.47 -7.41 -10.24
CA ASP A 354 12.70 -6.66 -10.06
C ASP A 354 13.67 -7.46 -9.17
N ASP A 355 14.94 -7.54 -9.58
CA ASP A 355 16.01 -8.23 -8.83
C ASP A 355 17.21 -7.30 -8.67
N ASP A 356 17.11 -6.38 -7.68
CA ASP A 356 18.14 -5.48 -7.14
C ASP A 356 18.17 -4.02 -7.64
N ASN A 357 17.12 -3.52 -8.30
CA ASN A 357 17.01 -2.10 -8.66
C ASN A 357 15.99 -1.32 -7.81
N MET A 358 15.08 -2.00 -7.12
CA MET A 358 13.99 -1.36 -6.38
C MET A 358 13.98 -1.68 -4.89
N ALA A 359 14.46 -0.75 -4.07
CA ALA A 359 14.30 -0.80 -2.60
C ALA A 359 12.90 -0.33 -2.19
N CYS A 360 11.92 -1.17 -2.51
CA CYS A 360 10.50 -0.85 -2.61
C CYS A 360 9.88 -0.36 -1.28
N GLU A 361 9.43 0.91 -1.25
CA GLU A 361 8.66 1.51 -0.15
C GLU A 361 7.14 1.46 -0.38
N ASP A 362 6.67 1.67 -1.61
CA ASP A 362 5.24 1.62 -1.94
C ASP A 362 5.03 1.03 -3.34
N ILE A 363 3.84 0.45 -3.55
CA ILE A 363 3.37 -0.08 -4.83
C ILE A 363 1.96 0.43 -5.09
N LYS A 364 1.70 0.82 -6.34
CA LYS A 364 0.37 1.05 -6.90
C LYS A 364 0.19 0.22 -8.16
N LEU A 365 -1.07 -0.14 -8.43
CA LEU A 365 -1.49 -0.79 -9.66
C LEU A 365 -2.40 0.18 -10.41
N ALA A 366 -2.13 0.40 -11.69
CA ALA A 366 -2.94 1.24 -12.58
C ALA A 366 -2.69 0.83 -14.04
N ASP A 367 -3.68 1.04 -14.91
CA ASP A 367 -3.53 0.85 -16.36
C ASP A 367 -3.11 2.19 -16.97
N LEU A 368 -1.79 2.45 -17.02
CA LEU A 368 -1.25 3.77 -17.37
C LEU A 368 -1.26 4.02 -18.88
N ASN A 369 -1.44 3.00 -19.70
CA ASN A 369 -1.44 3.11 -21.17
C ASN A 369 -2.79 2.74 -21.80
N ALA A 370 -3.83 2.55 -20.97
CA ALA A 370 -5.19 2.19 -21.37
C ALA A 370 -5.29 0.90 -22.21
N ASP A 371 -4.39 -0.07 -21.97
CA ASP A 371 -4.38 -1.35 -22.69
C ASP A 371 -5.22 -2.46 -22.03
N GLY A 372 -5.87 -2.12 -20.91
CA GLY A 372 -6.72 -2.99 -20.12
C GLY A 372 -5.95 -3.85 -19.10
N ARG A 373 -4.62 -3.67 -18.98
CA ARG A 373 -3.79 -4.40 -18.03
C ARG A 373 -3.23 -3.46 -16.98
N LEU A 374 -3.15 -3.96 -15.75
CA LEU A 374 -2.57 -3.20 -14.66
C LEU A 374 -1.04 -3.29 -14.72
N ASP A 375 -0.41 -2.13 -14.79
CA ASP A 375 1.01 -1.90 -14.58
C ASP A 375 1.33 -1.81 -13.09
N ILE A 376 2.60 -1.97 -12.74
CA ILE A 376 3.10 -1.85 -11.37
C ILE A 376 3.95 -0.59 -11.26
N ILE A 377 3.58 0.32 -10.36
CA ILE A 377 4.32 1.55 -10.09
C ILE A 377 4.94 1.43 -8.71
N ALA A 378 6.25 1.60 -8.61
CA ALA A 378 6.97 1.46 -7.35
C ALA A 378 7.92 2.63 -7.08
N SER A 379 8.03 3.02 -5.81
CA SER A 379 9.01 4.00 -5.33
C SER A 379 10.02 3.34 -4.40
N GLY A 380 11.28 3.74 -4.55
CA GLY A 380 12.41 3.16 -3.82
C GLY A 380 13.19 4.20 -3.05
N ARG A 381 13.18 4.11 -1.71
CA ARG A 381 13.86 5.09 -0.86
C ARG A 381 15.37 4.98 -0.85
N SER A 382 15.88 3.76 -0.69
CA SER A 382 17.33 3.54 -0.66
C SER A 382 17.94 3.60 -2.06
N THR A 383 17.16 3.21 -3.08
CA THR A 383 17.55 3.23 -4.49
C THR A 383 17.30 4.57 -5.16
N LYS A 384 16.50 5.45 -4.53
CA LYS A 384 16.20 6.80 -5.00
C LYS A 384 15.57 6.84 -6.38
N ASN A 385 14.61 5.97 -6.63
CA ASN A 385 13.98 5.87 -7.92
C ASN A 385 12.46 5.69 -7.87
N VAL A 386 11.80 6.03 -8.96
CA VAL A 386 10.44 5.66 -9.30
C VAL A 386 10.50 4.84 -10.60
N ILE A 387 9.92 3.65 -10.58
CA ILE A 387 9.92 2.73 -11.72
C ILE A 387 8.49 2.28 -12.00
N ILE A 388 8.11 2.34 -13.27
CA ILE A 388 6.94 1.67 -13.82
C ILE A 388 7.40 0.32 -14.36
N TYR A 389 6.71 -0.76 -14.02
CA TYR A 389 6.87 -2.06 -14.64
C TYR A 389 5.63 -2.31 -15.50
N TRP A 390 5.80 -2.06 -16.79
CA TRP A 390 4.75 -2.17 -17.79
C TRP A 390 4.32 -3.62 -17.97
N ASN A 391 3.02 -3.87 -17.97
CA ASN A 391 2.45 -5.18 -18.20
C ASN A 391 2.28 -5.46 -19.70
N HIS A 392 3.25 -6.17 -20.28
CA HIS A 392 3.33 -6.52 -21.69
C HIS A 392 2.85 -7.95 -21.99
N LEU A 393 1.75 -8.41 -21.37
CA LEU A 393 1.15 -9.70 -21.77
C LEU A 393 0.92 -9.70 -23.30
N VAL A 394 1.67 -10.56 -23.99
CA VAL A 394 1.41 -10.85 -25.39
C VAL A 394 0.15 -11.69 -25.42
N GLN A 395 -0.94 -11.16 -25.97
CA GLN A 395 -2.16 -11.94 -26.22
C GLN A 395 -1.76 -13.24 -26.94
N PRO A 396 -2.20 -14.42 -26.47
CA PRO A 396 -2.03 -15.64 -27.24
C PRO A 396 -2.58 -15.38 -28.64
N THR A 397 -1.73 -15.49 -29.66
CA THR A 397 -2.19 -15.37 -31.04
C THR A 397 -3.19 -16.50 -31.30
N ASP A 398 -4.44 -16.15 -31.61
CA ASP A 398 -5.50 -17.08 -32.01
C ASP A 398 -5.08 -18.02 -33.15
#